data_AF-A0A8H6JSM5-F1
#
_entry.id   AF-A0A8H6JSM5-F1
#
_cell.length_a   1.000
_cell.length_b   1.000
_cell.length_c   1.000
_cell.angle_alpha   90.00
_cell.angle_beta   90.00
_cell.angle_gamma   90.00
#
_symmetry.space_group_name_H-M   'P 1'
#
loop_
_entity.id
_entity.type
_entity.pdbx_description
1 polymer ?
#
loop_
_entity_poly.entity_id
_entity_poly.type
_entity_poly.pdbx_seq_one_letter_code
_entity_poly.pdbx_strand_id
1 'polypeptide(L)'
;MRGIHPVNNTLALDGIERIRRAYANTIQLAELAGTDRYSAARLVVYTADMYGYRPLCNQVQVELWGDDANSYPPRTIIEVQRLNGR
;
A
#
# COMPACT_ATOMS: atom_id res chain seq x y z
N MET A 1 5.55 -2.82 -0.63
CA MET A 1 6.54 -1.82 -1.11
C MET A 1 6.46 -0.55 -0.27
N ARG A 2 7.44 0.37 -0.39
CA ARG A 2 7.41 1.69 0.26
C ARG A 2 6.84 2.75 -0.69
N GLY A 3 6.33 3.85 -0.14
CA GLY A 3 5.83 5.01 -0.88
C GLY A 3 6.94 5.90 -1.44
N ILE A 4 7.78 5.33 -2.31
CA ILE A 4 8.92 6.00 -2.96
C ILE A 4 8.53 6.37 -4.39
N HIS A 5 8.92 7.55 -4.86
CA HIS A 5 8.80 7.91 -6.27
C HIS A 5 9.86 7.18 -7.10
N PRO A 6 9.49 6.33 -8.08
CA PRO A 6 10.46 5.56 -8.86
C PRO A 6 11.43 6.42 -9.67
N VAL A 7 11.02 7.64 -10.03
CA VAL A 7 11.77 8.54 -10.92
C VAL A 7 12.97 9.22 -10.25
N ASN A 8 12.92 9.42 -8.93
CA ASN A 8 13.92 10.21 -8.20
C ASN A 8 14.25 9.66 -6.80
N ASN A 9 13.72 8.50 -6.45
CA ASN A 9 13.95 7.79 -5.18
C ASN A 9 13.59 8.58 -3.91
N THR A 10 12.82 9.66 -4.01
CA THR A 10 12.36 10.40 -2.83
C THR A 10 11.12 9.74 -2.22
N LEU A 11 10.94 9.92 -0.90
CA LEU A 11 9.69 9.53 -0.24
C LEU A 11 8.58 10.49 -0.63
N ALA A 12 7.42 9.94 -0.98
CA ALA A 12 6.20 10.73 -1.14
C ALA A 12 5.83 11.43 0.17
N LEU A 13 5.07 12.52 0.06
CA LEU A 13 4.55 13.26 1.21
C LEU A 13 3.75 12.36 2.15
N ASP A 14 3.87 12.63 3.44
CA ASP A 14 3.25 11.79 4.48
C ASP A 14 1.71 11.73 4.36
N GLY A 15 1.12 10.68 4.94
CA GLY A 15 -0.32 10.44 4.85
C GLY A 15 -0.72 9.72 3.56
N ILE A 16 -1.84 10.15 2.95
CA ILE A 16 -2.49 9.38 1.88
C ILE A 16 -1.63 9.23 0.63
N GLU A 17 -0.83 10.24 0.27
CA GLU A 17 0.03 10.19 -0.91
C GLU A 17 1.11 9.12 -0.79
N ARG A 18 1.75 9.00 0.38
CA ARG A 18 2.73 7.94 0.65
C ARG A 18 2.11 6.56 0.66
N ILE A 19 0.91 6.42 1.20
CA ILE A 19 0.18 5.14 1.22
C ILE A 19 -0.22 4.75 -0.21
N ARG A 20 -0.83 5.67 -0.98
CA ARG A 20 -1.20 5.44 -2.38
C ARG A 20 0.02 5.05 -3.22
N ARG A 21 1.14 5.75 -3.06
CA ARG A 21 2.39 5.40 -3.73
C ARG A 21 2.89 4.02 -3.34
N ALA A 22 2.80 3.62 -2.07
CA ALA A 22 3.25 2.31 -1.61
C ALA A 22 2.43 1.16 -2.22
N TYR A 23 1.11 1.33 -2.29
CA TYR A 23 0.21 0.38 -2.96
C TYR A 23 0.48 0.34 -4.46
N ALA A 24 0.53 1.50 -5.13
CA ALA A 24 0.83 1.59 -6.56
C ALA A 24 2.17 0.96 -6.94
N ASN A 25 3.21 1.13 -6.11
CA ASN A 25 4.50 0.49 -6.34
C ASN A 25 4.45 -1.03 -6.20
N THR A 26 3.58 -1.54 -5.32
CA THR A 26 3.36 -2.98 -5.17
C THR A 26 2.64 -3.55 -6.39
N ILE A 27 1.61 -2.84 -6.89
CA ILE A 27 0.86 -3.22 -8.10
C ILE A 27 1.77 -3.21 -9.32
N GLN A 28 2.54 -2.14 -9.54
CA GLN A 28 3.50 -2.07 -10.65
C GLN A 28 4.51 -3.24 -10.64
N LEU A 29 4.96 -3.68 -9.46
CA LEU A 29 5.86 -4.83 -9.37
C LEU A 29 5.16 -6.13 -9.77
N ALA A 30 3.89 -6.30 -9.39
CA ALA A 30 3.07 -7.44 -9.80
C ALA A 30 2.85 -7.45 -11.33
N GLU A 31 2.54 -6.29 -11.90
CA GLU A 31 2.38 -6.09 -13.36
C GLU A 31 3.67 -6.39 -14.12
N LEU A 32 4.83 -5.96 -13.62
CA LEU A 32 6.14 -6.30 -14.17
C LEU A 32 6.43 -7.81 -14.13
N ALA A 33 5.86 -8.53 -13.17
CA ALA A 33 5.95 -9.98 -13.07
C ALA A 33 4.90 -10.72 -13.93
N GLY A 34 4.12 -10.00 -14.74
CA GLY A 34 3.09 -10.58 -15.61
C GLY A 34 1.80 -11.00 -14.89
N THR A 35 1.56 -10.47 -13.69
CA THR A 35 0.33 -10.70 -12.92
C THR A 35 -0.34 -9.36 -12.58
N ASP A 36 -1.43 -9.38 -11.83
CA ASP A 36 -2.17 -8.18 -11.46
C ASP A 36 -2.45 -8.10 -9.96
N ARG A 37 -3.08 -6.99 -9.57
CA ARG A 37 -3.45 -6.71 -8.18
C ARG A 37 -4.52 -7.66 -7.61
N TYR A 38 -5.36 -8.25 -8.46
CA TYR A 38 -6.42 -9.17 -8.06
C TYR A 38 -5.88 -10.58 -7.77
N SER A 39 -4.71 -10.90 -8.29
CA SER A 39 -3.99 -12.15 -8.05
C SER A 39 -3.25 -12.18 -6.70
N ALA A 40 -3.33 -11.12 -5.91
CA ALA A 40 -2.66 -11.04 -4.62
C ALA A 40 -3.26 -12.04 -3.61
N ALA A 41 -2.49 -13.05 -3.19
CA ALA A 41 -2.92 -14.00 -2.17
C ALA A 41 -3.02 -13.40 -0.76
N ARG A 42 -2.23 -12.35 -0.47
CA ARG A 42 -2.22 -11.63 0.81
C ARG A 42 -1.50 -10.28 0.68
N LEU A 43 -1.96 -9.27 1.44
CA LEU A 43 -1.22 -8.04 1.71
C LEU A 43 -0.83 -7.97 3.19
N VAL A 44 0.42 -7.56 3.46
CA VAL A 44 0.88 -7.24 4.82
C VAL A 44 1.35 -5.79 4.82
N VAL A 45 0.72 -4.96 5.66
CA VAL A 45 0.98 -3.53 5.76
C VAL A 45 1.59 -3.23 7.11
N TYR A 46 2.84 -2.81 7.13
CA TYR A 46 3.49 -2.27 8.32
C TYR A 46 3.30 -0.75 8.35
N THR A 47 2.83 -0.22 9.48
CA THR A 47 2.54 1.20 9.67
C THR A 47 3.17 1.71 10.97
N ALA A 48 3.55 3.00 11.02
CA ALA A 48 4.09 3.62 12.23
C ALA A 48 3.01 4.24 13.14
N ASP A 49 1.78 4.36 12.63
CA ASP A 49 0.61 4.82 13.36
C ASP A 49 -0.61 4.11 12.75
N MET A 50 -1.12 3.12 13.44
CA MET A 50 -2.28 2.34 12.99
C MET A 50 -3.56 3.16 13.11
N TYR A 51 -3.70 3.95 14.16
CA TYR A 51 -4.90 4.75 14.40
C TYR A 51 -5.12 5.75 13.27
N GLY A 52 -4.09 6.52 12.91
CA GLY A 52 -4.16 7.52 11.86
C GLY A 52 -4.17 6.94 10.44
N TYR A 53 -3.38 5.90 10.16
CA TYR A 53 -3.16 5.45 8.78
C TYR A 53 -4.06 4.30 8.32
N ARG A 54 -4.67 3.52 9.22
CA ARG A 54 -5.59 2.43 8.81
C ARG A 54 -6.77 2.95 7.96
N PRO A 55 -7.46 4.05 8.31
CA PRO A 55 -8.53 4.59 7.46
C PRO A 55 -8.04 4.98 6.06
N LEU A 56 -6.84 5.56 5.95
CA LEU A 56 -6.24 5.93 4.66
C LEU A 56 -5.87 4.70 3.84
N CYS A 57 -5.37 3.64 4.47
CA CYS A 57 -5.14 2.34 3.80
C CYS A 57 -6.45 1.71 3.29
N ASN A 58 -7.58 1.94 3.96
CA ASN A 58 -8.89 1.47 3.48
C ASN A 58 -9.32 2.28 2.25
N GLN A 59 -9.22 3.61 2.34
CA GLN A 59 -9.55 4.50 1.23
C GLN A 59 -8.75 4.14 -0.03
N VAL A 60 -7.42 4.01 0.08
CA VAL A 60 -6.55 3.65 -1.03
C VAL A 60 -6.84 2.23 -1.57
N GLN A 61 -7.25 1.30 -0.70
CA GLN A 61 -7.64 -0.04 -1.16
C GLN A 61 -8.89 0.02 -2.03
N VAL A 62 -9.91 0.78 -1.64
CA VAL A 62 -11.12 1.00 -2.45
C VAL A 62 -10.77 1.71 -3.76
N GLU A 63 -9.93 2.75 -3.71
CA GLU A 63 -9.47 3.48 -4.92
C GLU A 63 -8.84 2.54 -5.97
N LEU A 64 -8.15 1.47 -5.54
CA LEU A 64 -7.35 0.61 -6.40
C LEU A 64 -8.01 -0.75 -6.74
N TRP A 65 -8.78 -1.34 -5.82
CA TRP A 65 -9.46 -2.62 -6.04
C TRP A 65 -10.95 -2.46 -6.42
N GLY A 66 -11.54 -1.29 -6.20
CA GLY A 66 -12.97 -1.03 -6.37
C GLY A 66 -13.75 -1.21 -5.07
N ASP A 67 -15.08 -1.15 -5.13
CA ASP A 67 -15.95 -1.20 -3.94
C ASP A 67 -16.37 -2.63 -3.53
N ASP A 68 -16.10 -3.65 -4.36
CA ASP A 68 -16.42 -5.05 -4.04
C ASP A 68 -15.39 -5.64 -3.07
N ALA A 69 -15.80 -5.87 -1.83
CA ALA A 69 -14.95 -6.44 -0.80
C ALA A 69 -14.42 -7.86 -1.13
N ASN A 70 -15.08 -8.61 -2.01
CA ASN A 70 -14.60 -9.93 -2.44
C ASN A 70 -13.39 -9.85 -3.38
N SER A 71 -13.16 -8.68 -3.99
CA SER A 71 -11.97 -8.43 -4.80
C SER A 71 -10.73 -8.17 -3.95
N TYR A 72 -10.89 -7.92 -2.65
CA TYR A 72 -9.80 -7.54 -1.78
C TYR A 72 -8.97 -8.76 -1.38
N PRO A 73 -7.62 -8.67 -1.45
CA PRO A 73 -6.78 -9.70 -0.89
C PRO A 73 -6.93 -9.73 0.64
N PRO A 74 -6.83 -10.91 1.28
CA PRO A 74 -6.66 -11.01 2.72
C PRO A 74 -5.54 -10.09 3.20
N ARG A 75 -5.80 -9.27 4.23
CA ARG A 75 -4.86 -8.24 4.67
C ARG A 75 -4.60 -8.29 6.17
N THR A 76 -3.33 -8.09 6.53
CA THR A 76 -2.89 -7.83 7.91
C THR A 76 -2.24 -6.46 7.98
N ILE A 77 -2.64 -5.63 8.95
CA ILE A 77 -2.01 -4.33 9.20
C ILE A 77 -1.40 -4.37 10.60
N ILE A 78 -0.13 -4.01 10.71
CA ILE A 78 0.67 -4.13 11.94
C ILE A 78 1.30 -2.77 12.24
N GLU A 79 1.10 -2.28 13.46
CA GLU A 79 1.86 -1.12 13.94
C GLU A 79 3.26 -1.55 14.35
N VAL A 80 4.27 -0.83 13.90
CA VAL A 80 5.68 -1.07 14.23
C VAL A 80 6.34 0.21 14.71
N GLN A 81 7.38 0.08 15.54
CA GLN A 81 8.04 1.23 16.15
C GLN A 81 8.64 2.20 15.12
N ARG A 82 9.30 1.68 14.08
CA ARG A 82 9.89 2.48 12.99
C ARG A 82 9.87 1.72 11.66
N LEU A 83 9.91 2.49 10.59
CA LEU A 83 10.13 2.03 9.22
C LEU A 83 11.32 2.80 8.66
N ASN A 84 12.10 2.20 7.76
CA ASN A 84 13.21 2.87 7.11
C ASN A 84 12.75 4.21 6.51
N GLY A 85 13.50 5.29 6.77
CA GLY A 85 13.13 6.66 6.38
C GLY A 85 12.24 7.41 7.38
N ARG A 86 12.03 6.86 8.59
CA ARG A 86 11.47 7.55 9.74
C ARG A 86 12.27 7.26 11.01
#